data_AF-A0A954W1R8-F1
#
_entry.id   AF-A0A954W1R8-F1
#
_cell.length_a   1.000
_cell.length_b   1.000
_cell.length_c   1.000
_cell.angle_alpha   90.00
_cell.angle_beta   90.00
_cell.angle_gamma   90.00
#
_symmetry.space_group_name_H-M   'P 1'
#
loop_
_entity.id
_entity.type
_entity.pdbx_description
1 polymer ?
#
loop_
_entity_poly.entity_id
_entity_poly.type
_entity_poly.pdbx_seq_one_letter_code
_entity_poly.pdbx_strand_id
1 'polypeptide(L)'
;MGRAIVRAGAPGEIGVAVPFDALGTNHESTNANGDPGEAFPISLSAFPNLLNANGNNVLAIHGLNTTLDSSDFLLAQIELAGLGGVAAGIRGDFDDSGALDVADIDLLTAAALSGTNPSEFDLDGNGSVDTEDRRIWIEDIKNTWFGDSNLDGLFSTSDFVEVFTAGEFEDTIPGNSTWATGDWDGNGDFGTGDFVAAFTAGGFEAGQKPGGVNAAAVPEASSMCLALSSLLGLTLLRRRSK
;
A
#
# COMPACT_ATOMS: atom_id res chain seq x y z
N MET A 1 -14.22 7.67 -17.87
CA MET A 1 -13.84 7.26 -19.24
C MET A 1 -12.43 7.76 -19.49
N GLY A 2 -11.49 6.89 -19.86
CA GLY A 2 -10.11 7.31 -20.12
C GLY A 2 -10.03 8.20 -21.37
N ARG A 3 -9.18 9.23 -21.32
CA ARG A 3 -8.88 10.09 -22.47
C ARG A 3 -7.48 9.76 -22.96
N ALA A 4 -7.32 9.49 -24.25
CA ALA A 4 -5.99 9.31 -24.84
C ALA A 4 -5.20 10.62 -24.76
N ILE A 5 -4.00 10.56 -24.19
CA ILE A 5 -3.15 11.72 -23.91
C ILE A 5 -1.98 11.86 -24.89
N VAL A 6 -1.51 10.73 -25.44
CA VAL A 6 -0.41 10.66 -26.42
C VAL A 6 -0.76 9.62 -27.47
N ARG A 7 -0.31 9.85 -28.70
CA ARG A 7 -0.47 8.97 -29.86
C ARG A 7 0.79 9.06 -30.72
N ALA A 8 1.35 7.92 -31.11
CA ALA A 8 2.45 7.82 -32.06
C ALA A 8 2.13 6.71 -33.09
N GLY A 9 2.46 6.92 -34.36
CA GLY A 9 2.29 5.92 -35.43
C GLY A 9 0.85 5.60 -35.88
N ALA A 10 -0.18 6.10 -35.18
CA ALA A 10 -1.59 5.85 -35.49
C ALA A 10 -2.27 7.07 -36.16
N PRO A 11 -3.21 6.87 -37.11
CA PRO A 11 -3.90 7.95 -37.81
C PRO A 11 -4.92 8.67 -36.91
N GLY A 12 -5.17 9.95 -37.21
CA GLY A 12 -6.20 10.77 -36.53
C GLY A 12 -5.69 11.57 -35.34
N GLU A 13 -6.59 12.35 -34.72
CA GLU A 13 -6.26 13.27 -33.64
C GLU A 13 -6.17 12.58 -32.26
N ILE A 14 -5.41 13.17 -31.33
CA ILE A 14 -5.32 12.73 -29.92
C ILE A 14 -6.69 12.86 -29.26
N GLY A 15 -7.12 11.82 -28.53
CA GLY A 15 -8.41 11.80 -27.83
C GLY A 15 -9.60 11.40 -28.70
N VAL A 16 -9.42 11.23 -30.02
CA VAL A 16 -10.45 10.72 -30.93
C VAL A 16 -10.23 9.22 -31.16
N ALA A 17 -11.30 8.43 -31.05
CA ALA A 17 -11.23 6.99 -31.32
C ALA A 17 -10.89 6.73 -32.79
N VAL A 18 -10.04 5.75 -33.02
CA VAL A 18 -9.67 5.31 -34.37
C VAL A 18 -10.64 4.21 -34.80
N PRO A 19 -11.08 4.18 -36.08
CA PRO A 19 -11.75 3.02 -36.65
C PRO A 19 -10.92 1.75 -36.45
N PHE A 20 -11.59 0.61 -36.25
CA PHE A 20 -10.94 -0.67 -35.98
C PHE A 20 -10.11 -1.19 -37.17
N ASP A 21 -10.38 -0.69 -38.37
CA ASP A 21 -9.77 -1.04 -39.65
C ASP A 21 -8.76 0.01 -40.13
N ALA A 22 -8.47 1.03 -39.32
CA ALA A 22 -7.48 2.03 -39.67
C ALA A 22 -6.07 1.44 -39.63
N LEU A 23 -5.28 1.83 -40.63
CA LEU A 23 -3.89 1.39 -40.78
C LEU A 23 -2.94 2.39 -40.11
N GLY A 24 -1.84 1.90 -39.55
CA GLY A 24 -0.76 2.76 -39.03
C GLY A 24 -0.20 3.68 -40.12
N THR A 25 0.15 4.92 -39.77
CA THR A 25 0.63 5.90 -40.76
C THR A 25 2.13 5.80 -41.02
N ASN A 26 2.89 5.24 -40.07
CA ASN A 26 4.33 5.03 -40.18
C ASN A 26 4.65 3.57 -39.84
N HIS A 27 5.30 2.87 -40.77
CA HIS A 27 6.03 1.63 -40.51
C HIS A 27 7.50 1.99 -40.29
N GLU A 28 7.89 2.23 -39.05
CA GLU A 28 9.31 2.19 -38.68
C GLU A 28 9.66 0.72 -38.43
N SER A 29 9.84 0.00 -39.52
CA SER A 29 10.60 -1.25 -39.59
C SER A 29 11.44 -1.17 -40.87
N THR A 30 12.28 -0.14 -40.88
CA THR A 30 13.38 -0.01 -41.84
C THR A 30 14.65 0.27 -41.08
N ASN A 31 14.95 -0.54 -40.06
CA ASN A 31 16.34 -0.77 -39.73
C ASN A 31 16.94 -1.62 -40.85
N ALA A 32 17.34 -0.97 -41.95
CA ALA A 32 18.17 -1.57 -43.00
C ALA A 32 19.49 -2.18 -42.46
N ASN A 33 19.78 -1.99 -41.16
CA ASN A 33 21.01 -2.33 -40.47
C ASN A 33 20.87 -3.46 -39.43
N GLY A 34 19.71 -4.10 -39.28
CA GLY A 34 19.57 -5.29 -38.41
C GLY A 34 19.72 -5.02 -36.90
N ASP A 35 19.37 -3.82 -36.44
CA ASP A 35 19.45 -3.45 -35.03
C ASP A 35 18.35 -4.18 -34.22
N PRO A 36 18.68 -4.91 -33.14
CA PRO A 36 17.69 -5.67 -32.37
C PRO A 36 16.88 -4.71 -31.50
N GLY A 37 15.72 -4.29 -32.01
CA GLY A 37 14.68 -3.60 -31.24
C GLY A 37 14.75 -2.08 -31.33
N GLU A 38 13.74 -1.49 -31.96
CA GLU A 38 13.51 -0.05 -31.93
C GLU A 38 12.75 0.32 -30.65
N ALA A 39 13.29 1.26 -29.88
CA ALA A 39 12.68 1.74 -28.65
C ALA A 39 11.84 3.00 -28.94
N PHE A 40 10.56 2.95 -28.59
CA PHE A 40 9.64 4.09 -28.70
C PHE A 40 9.38 4.71 -27.33
N PRO A 41 10.11 5.76 -26.91
CA PRO A 41 9.90 6.40 -25.63
C PRO A 41 8.61 7.22 -25.63
N ILE A 42 7.69 6.90 -24.72
CA ILE A 42 6.51 7.72 -24.44
C ILE A 42 6.77 8.55 -23.19
N SER A 43 7.02 9.86 -23.36
CA SER A 43 7.23 10.76 -22.22
C SER A 43 5.90 11.35 -21.72
N LEU A 44 5.67 11.26 -20.42
CA LEU A 44 4.51 11.83 -19.74
C LEU A 44 4.82 13.18 -19.07
N SER A 45 6.04 13.69 -19.21
CA SER A 45 6.52 14.91 -18.54
C SER A 45 5.72 16.16 -18.88
N ALA A 46 5.09 16.20 -20.06
CA ALA A 46 4.21 17.29 -20.48
C ALA A 46 2.76 17.16 -19.96
N PHE A 47 2.39 16.03 -19.35
CA PHE A 47 1.02 15.71 -18.95
C PHE A 47 0.87 15.22 -17.49
N PRO A 48 1.61 15.75 -16.49
CA PRO A 48 1.56 15.24 -15.12
C PRO A 48 0.16 15.38 -14.50
N ASN A 49 -0.56 16.45 -14.84
CA ASN A 49 -1.90 16.74 -14.31
C ASN A 49 -3.00 15.80 -14.83
N LEU A 50 -2.67 14.90 -15.76
CA LEU A 50 -3.62 13.92 -16.30
C LEU A 50 -3.45 12.54 -15.66
N LEU A 51 -2.45 12.37 -14.78
CA LEU A 51 -2.25 11.16 -14.01
C LEU A 51 -3.10 11.23 -12.73
N ASN A 52 -3.69 10.10 -12.37
CA ASN A 52 -4.28 9.96 -11.05
C ASN A 52 -3.15 9.80 -10.04
N ALA A 53 -2.93 10.83 -9.21
CA ALA A 53 -1.91 10.83 -8.16
C ALA A 53 -2.23 9.80 -7.06
N ASN A 54 -3.53 9.58 -6.80
CA ASN A 54 -4.01 8.79 -5.67
C ASN A 54 -4.66 7.47 -6.11
N GLY A 55 -4.35 6.99 -7.31
CA GLY A 55 -4.96 5.78 -7.83
C GLY A 55 -4.27 5.21 -9.05
N ASN A 56 -4.86 4.13 -9.58
CA ASN A 56 -4.25 3.38 -10.67
C ASN A 56 -4.35 4.14 -11.99
N ASN A 57 -3.21 4.26 -12.66
CA ASN A 57 -3.12 4.71 -14.04
C ASN A 57 -3.08 3.49 -14.97
N VAL A 58 -3.84 3.52 -16.06
CA VAL A 58 -3.88 2.41 -17.02
C VAL A 58 -3.10 2.79 -18.27
N LEU A 59 -2.05 2.02 -18.56
CA LEU A 59 -1.36 2.07 -19.84
C LEU A 59 -2.11 1.19 -20.85
N ALA A 60 -2.65 1.80 -21.89
CA ALA A 60 -3.25 1.09 -23.02
C ALA A 60 -2.33 1.22 -24.25
N ILE A 61 -1.90 0.08 -24.81
CA ILE A 61 -1.10 0.01 -26.02
C ILE A 61 -1.97 -0.58 -27.13
N HIS A 62 -2.06 0.11 -28.27
CA HIS A 62 -2.74 -0.39 -29.46
C HIS A 62 -1.72 -0.53 -30.59
N GLY A 63 -1.41 -1.76 -30.98
CA GLY A 63 -0.61 -2.05 -32.16
C GLY A 63 -1.46 -1.93 -33.42
N LEU A 64 -1.00 -1.19 -34.41
CA LEU A 64 -1.62 -1.13 -35.74
C LEU A 64 -0.61 -1.64 -36.77
N ASN A 65 -1.05 -2.55 -37.63
CA ASN A 65 -0.31 -2.92 -38.82
C ASN A 65 -0.57 -1.89 -39.93
N THR A 66 0.38 -1.78 -40.87
CA THR A 66 0.23 -0.93 -42.06
C THR A 66 -0.53 -1.62 -43.19
N THR A 67 -0.69 -2.94 -43.11
CA THR A 67 -1.57 -3.73 -43.98
C THR A 67 -2.25 -4.82 -43.14
N LEU A 68 -3.40 -5.31 -43.61
CA LEU A 68 -4.16 -6.38 -42.94
C LEU A 68 -3.41 -7.71 -42.89
N ASP A 69 -2.41 -7.90 -43.75
CA ASP A 69 -1.69 -9.15 -43.93
C ASP A 69 -0.24 -9.10 -43.37
N SER A 70 0.15 -8.04 -42.66
CA SER A 70 1.50 -7.93 -42.05
C SER A 70 1.60 -8.79 -40.78
N SER A 71 2.75 -9.47 -40.64
CA SER A 71 3.13 -10.29 -39.49
C SER A 71 3.91 -9.55 -38.40
N ASP A 72 4.13 -8.24 -38.57
CA ASP A 72 5.33 -7.59 -38.01
C ASP A 72 5.10 -6.89 -36.67
N PHE A 73 3.93 -7.06 -36.04
CA PHE A 73 3.70 -6.54 -34.70
C PHE A 73 4.22 -7.51 -33.63
N LEU A 74 5.41 -7.22 -33.11
CA LEU A 74 6.00 -7.90 -31.97
C LEU A 74 6.33 -6.89 -30.86
N LEU A 75 5.73 -7.10 -29.68
CA LEU A 75 6.14 -6.43 -28.44
C LEU A 75 7.17 -7.31 -27.75
N ALA A 76 8.45 -6.94 -27.84
CA ALA A 76 9.53 -7.71 -27.24
C ALA A 76 9.67 -7.45 -25.73
N GLN A 77 9.64 -6.18 -25.33
CA GLN A 77 9.79 -5.76 -23.94
C GLN A 77 9.09 -4.41 -23.72
N ILE A 78 8.42 -4.27 -22.59
CA ILE A 78 7.91 -2.98 -22.11
C ILE A 78 8.78 -2.61 -20.91
N GLU A 79 9.48 -1.50 -21.02
CA GLU A 79 10.34 -0.97 -19.96
C GLU A 79 9.83 0.41 -19.53
N LEU A 80 9.68 0.60 -18.23
CA LEU A 80 9.38 1.90 -17.64
C LEU A 80 10.71 2.55 -17.24
N ALA A 81 11.26 3.35 -18.14
CA ALA A 81 12.51 4.06 -17.92
C ALA A 81 12.25 5.52 -17.49
N GLY A 82 13.08 6.07 -16.60
CA GLY A 82 12.96 7.43 -16.08
C GLY A 82 12.46 7.54 -14.63
N LEU A 83 12.21 6.41 -13.96
CA LEU A 83 12.15 6.35 -12.51
C LEU A 83 13.60 6.31 -12.01
N GLY A 84 14.26 7.46 -11.93
CA GLY A 84 15.45 7.59 -11.09
C GLY A 84 15.02 7.33 -9.65
N GLY A 85 14.98 6.06 -9.25
CA GLY A 85 14.61 5.64 -7.90
C GLY A 85 13.33 6.27 -7.37
N VAL A 86 12.21 6.19 -8.09
CA VAL A 86 10.94 6.14 -7.34
C VAL A 86 10.68 4.67 -7.08
N ALA A 87 11.18 4.19 -5.94
CA ALA A 87 10.30 3.36 -5.13
C ALA A 87 8.96 4.12 -5.13
N ALA A 88 7.87 3.52 -5.59
CA ALA A 88 6.58 4.08 -5.25
C ALA A 88 6.64 4.22 -3.73
N GLY A 89 6.74 5.46 -3.21
CA GLY A 89 6.90 5.71 -1.79
C GLY A 89 5.89 4.84 -1.08
N ILE A 90 6.35 4.10 -0.07
CA ILE A 90 5.43 3.22 0.66
C ILE A 90 4.31 4.14 1.13
N ARG A 91 3.06 3.85 0.78
CA ARG A 91 1.95 4.73 1.16
C ARG A 91 1.98 4.85 2.68
N GLY A 92 2.05 6.07 3.22
CA GLY A 92 2.17 6.33 4.65
C GLY A 92 3.61 6.41 5.19
N ASP A 93 4.63 6.18 4.37
CA ASP A 93 6.04 6.52 4.66
C ASP A 93 6.22 8.00 4.31
N PHE A 94 6.14 8.85 5.32
CA PHE A 94 6.08 10.30 5.17
C PHE A 94 7.46 10.95 5.26
N ASP A 95 8.47 10.23 5.78
CA ASP A 95 9.84 10.70 5.85
C ASP A 95 10.76 10.09 4.78
N ASP A 96 10.20 9.30 3.86
CA ASP A 96 10.89 8.59 2.78
C ASP A 96 12.02 7.66 3.30
N SER A 97 11.89 7.14 4.52
CA SER A 97 12.87 6.23 5.13
C SER A 97 12.85 4.83 4.52
N GLY A 98 11.78 4.48 3.79
CA GLY A 98 11.53 3.15 3.25
C GLY A 98 10.95 2.18 4.28
N ALA A 99 10.50 2.67 5.44
CA ALA A 99 9.82 1.92 6.47
C ALA A 99 8.48 2.58 6.83
N LEU A 100 7.57 1.79 7.39
CA LEU A 100 6.38 2.31 8.06
C LEU A 100 6.60 2.18 9.56
N ASP A 101 7.04 3.25 10.21
CA ASP A 101 7.46 3.23 11.60
C ASP A 101 6.88 4.38 12.44
N VAL A 102 7.40 4.56 13.65
CA VAL A 102 6.91 5.54 14.62
C VAL A 102 7.06 6.97 14.08
N ALA A 103 8.11 7.25 13.30
CA ALA A 103 8.34 8.58 12.75
C ALA A 103 7.20 9.02 11.84
N ASP A 104 6.63 8.10 11.06
CA ASP A 104 5.52 8.38 10.15
C ASP A 104 4.22 8.75 10.89
N ILE A 105 3.83 7.94 11.87
CA ILE A 105 2.61 8.20 12.63
C ILE A 105 2.74 9.44 13.51
N ASP A 106 3.95 9.75 13.98
CA ASP A 106 4.25 10.99 14.69
C ASP A 106 4.16 12.20 13.76
N LEU A 107 4.66 12.11 12.51
CA LEU A 107 4.52 13.16 11.50
C LEU A 107 3.05 13.40 11.13
N LEU A 108 2.28 12.33 10.94
CA LEU A 108 0.84 12.42 10.69
C LEU A 108 0.08 13.07 11.86
N THR A 109 0.41 12.67 13.09
CA THR A 109 -0.19 13.25 14.30
C THR A 109 0.16 14.73 14.43
N ALA A 110 1.42 15.11 14.19
CA ALA A 110 1.83 16.51 14.19
C ALA A 110 1.11 17.33 13.11
N ALA A 111 0.92 16.77 11.90
CA ALA A 111 0.16 17.41 10.84
C ALA A 111 -1.29 17.66 11.27
N ALA A 112 -1.97 16.63 11.80
CA ALA A 112 -3.34 16.74 12.31
C ALA A 112 -3.47 17.79 13.43
N LEU A 113 -2.56 17.79 14.40
CA LEU A 113 -2.55 18.75 15.50
C LEU A 113 -2.25 20.19 15.06
N SER A 114 -1.44 20.37 14.01
CA SER A 114 -1.15 21.70 13.45
C SER A 114 -2.35 22.34 12.76
N GLY A 115 -3.38 21.55 12.40
CA GLY A 115 -4.51 21.98 11.59
C GLY A 115 -4.13 22.35 10.15
N THR A 116 -2.91 21.98 9.72
CA THR A 116 -2.53 22.02 8.32
C THR A 116 -3.03 20.75 7.65
N ASN A 117 -3.54 20.86 6.42
CA ASN A 117 -4.02 19.70 5.65
C ASN A 117 -3.16 19.46 4.40
N PRO A 118 -1.87 19.10 4.53
CA PRO A 118 -1.09 18.74 3.36
C PRO A 118 -1.66 17.46 2.73
N SER A 119 -1.75 17.46 1.39
CA SER A 119 -2.38 16.36 0.65
C SER A 119 -1.67 15.03 0.80
N GLU A 120 -0.40 15.03 1.21
CA GLU A 120 0.40 13.84 1.49
C GLU A 120 -0.11 13.09 2.73
N PHE A 121 -0.62 13.80 3.74
CA PHE A 121 -1.14 13.21 4.98
C PHE A 121 -2.65 12.92 4.93
N ASP A 122 -3.36 13.40 3.91
CA ASP A 122 -4.79 13.15 3.65
C ASP A 122 -4.97 11.77 2.98
N LEU A 123 -5.11 10.75 3.82
CA LEU A 123 -5.15 9.35 3.42
C LEU A 123 -6.55 8.94 2.94
N ASP A 124 -7.63 9.53 3.44
CA ASP A 124 -8.98 9.24 2.95
C ASP A 124 -9.39 10.08 1.72
N GLY A 125 -8.64 11.14 1.42
CA GLY A 125 -8.84 12.05 0.30
C GLY A 125 -9.97 13.05 0.52
N ASN A 126 -10.34 13.33 1.78
CA ASN A 126 -11.43 14.23 2.13
C ASN A 126 -11.02 15.72 2.20
N GLY A 127 -9.72 16.01 2.09
CA GLY A 127 -9.15 17.36 2.15
C GLY A 127 -8.83 17.87 3.56
N SER A 128 -8.95 17.01 4.58
CA SER A 128 -8.60 17.26 5.98
C SER A 128 -7.59 16.22 6.44
N VAL A 129 -6.71 16.59 7.37
CA VAL A 129 -5.81 15.65 8.03
C VAL A 129 -6.27 15.50 9.47
N ASP A 130 -6.89 14.38 9.79
CA ASP A 130 -7.56 14.16 11.07
C ASP A 130 -7.41 12.72 11.62
N THR A 131 -8.22 12.39 12.64
CA THR A 131 -8.18 11.09 13.30
C THR A 131 -8.52 9.93 12.36
N GLU A 132 -9.31 10.16 11.30
CA GLU A 132 -9.62 9.14 10.30
C GLU A 132 -8.38 8.77 9.48
N ASP A 133 -7.53 9.74 9.14
CA ASP A 133 -6.24 9.47 8.49
C ASP A 133 -5.33 8.65 9.39
N ARG A 134 -5.25 8.99 10.69
CA ARG A 134 -4.51 8.18 11.67
C ARG A 134 -5.04 6.75 11.72
N ARG A 135 -6.37 6.58 11.75
CA ARG A 135 -7.00 5.25 11.73
C ARG A 135 -6.60 4.48 10.48
N ILE A 136 -6.63 5.10 9.30
CA ILE A 136 -6.21 4.46 8.04
C ILE A 136 -4.73 4.08 8.08
N TRP A 137 -3.87 4.96 8.59
CA TRP A 137 -2.44 4.66 8.72
C TRP A 137 -2.21 3.43 9.60
N ILE A 138 -2.80 3.41 10.79
CA ILE A 138 -2.63 2.32 11.78
C ILE A 138 -3.27 1.03 11.27
N GLU A 139 -4.52 1.11 10.80
CA GLU A 139 -5.32 -0.08 10.58
C GLU A 139 -5.16 -0.69 9.19
N ASP A 140 -5.07 0.15 8.16
CA ASP A 140 -5.14 -0.28 6.77
C ASP A 140 -3.75 -0.31 6.10
N ILE A 141 -2.89 0.64 6.43
CA ILE A 141 -1.56 0.79 5.84
C ILE A 141 -0.51 -0.02 6.61
N LYS A 142 -0.27 0.32 7.88
CA LYS A 142 0.66 -0.39 8.75
C LYS A 142 0.12 -1.78 9.13
N ASN A 143 -1.21 -1.89 9.15
CA ASN A 143 -1.95 -3.07 9.57
C ASN A 143 -1.49 -3.57 10.95
N THR A 144 -1.60 -2.67 11.94
CA THR A 144 -1.39 -2.98 13.35
C THR A 144 -2.58 -2.57 14.22
N TRP A 145 -2.44 -2.76 15.53
CA TRP A 145 -3.39 -2.44 16.57
C TRP A 145 -3.11 -1.07 17.17
N PHE A 146 -4.17 -0.36 17.58
CA PHE A 146 -4.01 0.71 18.56
C PHE A 146 -3.44 0.11 19.86
N GLY A 147 -2.42 0.76 20.41
CA GLY A 147 -1.71 0.26 21.60
C GLY A 147 -0.42 -0.50 21.32
N ASP A 148 -0.13 -0.86 20.07
CA ASP A 148 1.15 -1.48 19.67
C ASP A 148 2.23 -0.40 19.53
N SER A 149 2.88 -0.04 20.64
CA SER A 149 3.81 1.09 20.72
C SER A 149 5.11 0.86 19.95
N ASN A 150 5.56 -0.39 19.80
CA ASN A 150 6.77 -0.72 19.05
C ASN A 150 6.51 -1.17 17.60
N LEU A 151 5.24 -1.20 17.19
CA LEU A 151 4.81 -1.52 15.84
C LEU A 151 5.21 -2.94 15.39
N ASP A 152 5.27 -3.89 16.31
CA ASP A 152 5.61 -5.30 16.04
C ASP A 152 4.40 -6.15 15.57
N GLY A 153 3.21 -5.54 15.51
CA GLY A 153 1.96 -6.16 15.10
C GLY A 153 1.17 -6.79 16.25
N LEU A 154 1.61 -6.64 17.49
CA LEU A 154 0.95 -7.13 18.70
C LEU A 154 0.67 -5.95 19.64
N PHE A 155 -0.55 -5.87 20.16
CA PHE A 155 -0.81 -5.05 21.35
C PHE A 155 -0.79 -5.96 22.59
N SER A 156 0.25 -5.84 23.41
CA SER A 156 0.57 -6.77 24.49
C SER A 156 1.08 -6.04 25.75
N THR A 157 1.41 -6.83 26.78
CA THR A 157 2.08 -6.29 27.98
C THR A 157 3.46 -5.66 27.71
N SER A 158 4.14 -6.02 26.61
CA SER A 158 5.43 -5.42 26.24
C SER A 158 5.29 -3.92 25.91
N ASP A 159 4.21 -3.56 25.21
CA ASP A 159 3.89 -2.17 24.85
C ASP A 159 3.64 -1.32 26.09
N PHE A 160 2.94 -1.89 27.08
CA PHE A 160 2.77 -1.22 28.37
C PHE A 160 4.10 -0.99 29.10
N VAL A 161 5.01 -1.96 29.06
CA VAL A 161 6.35 -1.77 29.66
C VAL A 161 7.08 -0.62 28.96
N GLU A 162 6.95 -0.50 27.65
CA GLU A 162 7.59 0.55 26.85
C GLU A 162 7.07 1.94 27.22
N VAL A 163 5.75 2.18 27.14
CA VAL A 163 5.15 3.48 27.43
C VAL A 163 5.32 3.89 28.91
N PHE A 164 5.23 2.94 29.85
CA PHE A 164 5.47 3.26 31.26
C PHE A 164 6.96 3.47 31.59
N THR A 165 7.88 2.96 30.77
CA THR A 165 9.31 3.27 30.91
C THR A 165 9.61 4.68 30.41
N ALA A 166 8.87 5.19 29.42
CA ALA A 166 8.95 6.60 29.00
C ALA A 166 8.51 7.56 30.11
N GLY A 167 7.48 7.18 30.87
CA GLY A 167 7.08 7.89 32.09
C GLY A 167 6.23 9.14 31.84
N GLU A 168 5.55 9.20 30.70
CA GLU A 168 4.74 10.36 30.27
C GLU A 168 3.26 10.27 30.67
N PHE A 169 2.84 9.14 31.27
CA PHE A 169 1.46 8.93 31.69
C PHE A 169 1.00 9.99 32.70
N GLU A 170 0.06 10.85 32.30
CA GLU A 170 -0.54 11.91 33.12
C GLU A 170 0.53 12.80 33.79
N ASP A 171 1.63 13.08 33.08
CA ASP A 171 2.81 13.78 33.62
C ASP A 171 2.67 15.31 33.69
N THR A 172 1.57 15.85 33.15
CA THR A 172 1.22 17.28 33.06
C THR A 172 2.07 18.13 32.10
N ILE A 173 2.87 17.52 31.24
CA ILE A 173 3.67 18.20 30.21
C ILE A 173 2.92 18.11 28.88
N PRO A 174 2.34 19.21 28.36
CA PRO A 174 1.54 19.13 27.14
C PRO A 174 2.40 18.86 25.89
N GLY A 175 1.94 17.96 25.03
CA GLY A 175 2.49 17.69 23.71
C GLY A 175 3.86 17.01 23.74
N ASN A 176 4.21 16.28 24.80
CA ASN A 176 5.48 15.57 24.89
C ASN A 176 5.39 14.09 24.51
N SER A 177 4.20 13.57 24.19
CA SER A 177 4.03 12.17 23.83
C SER A 177 4.02 11.92 22.33
N THR A 178 4.52 10.74 21.99
CA THR A 178 4.60 10.15 20.65
C THR A 178 3.80 8.85 20.66
N TRP A 179 3.62 8.23 19.50
CA TRP A 179 3.02 6.89 19.45
C TRP A 179 3.73 5.88 20.35
N ALA A 180 5.06 5.85 20.31
CA ALA A 180 5.88 4.91 21.08
C ALA A 180 5.85 5.17 22.58
N THR A 181 5.56 6.41 23.00
CA THR A 181 5.49 6.79 24.42
C THR A 181 4.07 6.87 24.97
N GLY A 182 3.04 6.68 24.13
CA GLY A 182 1.68 6.37 24.54
C GLY A 182 0.55 7.21 23.93
N ASP A 183 0.82 8.14 23.02
CA ASP A 183 -0.19 8.97 22.33
C ASP A 183 -0.95 8.16 21.25
N TRP A 184 -1.74 7.20 21.70
CA TRP A 184 -2.51 6.30 20.85
C TRP A 184 -3.77 6.98 20.29
N ASP A 185 -4.35 7.95 21.00
CA ASP A 185 -5.51 8.71 20.51
C ASP A 185 -5.14 9.92 19.63
N GLY A 186 -3.88 10.35 19.67
CA GLY A 186 -3.30 11.37 18.77
C GLY A 186 -3.51 12.81 19.25
N ASN A 187 -3.74 13.01 20.53
CA ASN A 187 -3.93 14.33 21.12
C ASN A 187 -2.60 15.01 21.54
N GLY A 188 -1.48 14.27 21.50
CA GLY A 188 -0.13 14.73 21.85
C GLY A 188 0.30 14.41 23.29
N ASP A 189 -0.55 13.82 24.12
CA ASP A 189 -0.33 13.50 25.53
C ASP A 189 -0.69 12.04 25.83
N PHE A 190 0.15 11.33 26.59
CA PHE A 190 -0.20 9.99 27.08
C PHE A 190 -1.06 10.08 28.34
N GLY A 191 -2.34 9.72 28.23
CA GLY A 191 -3.29 9.74 29.33
C GLY A 191 -4.35 8.65 29.26
N THR A 192 -5.41 8.85 30.05
CA THR A 192 -6.51 7.87 30.11
C THR A 192 -7.27 7.76 28.78
N GLY A 193 -7.25 8.80 27.94
CA GLY A 193 -7.86 8.81 26.60
C GLY A 193 -7.27 7.73 25.67
N ASP A 194 -5.94 7.57 25.73
CA ASP A 194 -5.20 6.57 24.94
C ASP A 194 -5.59 5.14 25.30
N PHE A 195 -5.78 4.86 26.59
CA PHE A 195 -6.30 3.56 27.01
C PHE A 195 -7.71 3.33 26.48
N VAL A 196 -8.57 4.33 26.51
CA VAL A 196 -9.92 4.19 25.93
C VAL A 196 -9.83 3.92 24.44
N ALA A 197 -8.99 4.63 23.70
CA ALA A 197 -8.78 4.40 22.27
C ALA A 197 -8.28 2.97 21.98
N ALA A 198 -7.19 2.55 22.63
CA ALA A 198 -6.58 1.24 22.40
C ALA A 198 -7.47 0.06 22.84
N PHE A 199 -8.11 0.14 24.01
CA PHE A 199 -8.98 -0.95 24.47
C PHE A 199 -10.32 -1.01 23.72
N THR A 200 -10.84 0.12 23.24
CA THR A 200 -12.06 0.11 22.42
C THR A 200 -11.79 -0.48 21.04
N ALA A 201 -10.58 -0.30 20.49
CA ALA A 201 -10.14 -0.97 19.26
C ALA A 201 -10.01 -2.50 19.41
N GLY A 202 -9.81 -3.00 20.64
CA GLY A 202 -9.94 -4.43 20.97
C GLY A 202 -8.74 -5.31 20.63
N GLY A 203 -7.56 -4.73 20.38
CA GLY A 203 -6.35 -5.46 19.98
C GLY A 203 -5.57 -6.15 21.11
N PHE A 204 -5.86 -5.82 22.37
CA PHE A 204 -5.05 -6.28 23.51
C PHE A 204 -5.07 -7.80 23.67
N GLU A 205 -3.89 -8.43 23.57
CA GLU A 205 -3.70 -9.88 23.65
C GLU A 205 -4.56 -10.65 22.61
N ALA A 206 -4.98 -9.98 21.52
CA ALA A 206 -5.72 -10.60 20.42
C ALA A 206 -4.80 -11.40 19.47
N GLY A 207 -3.48 -11.28 19.65
CA GLY A 207 -2.46 -11.86 18.78
C GLY A 207 -2.12 -10.94 17.60
N GLN A 208 -1.35 -11.47 16.64
CA GLN A 208 -0.91 -10.69 15.48
C GLN A 208 -2.13 -10.26 14.66
N LYS A 209 -2.14 -8.98 14.25
CA LYS A 209 -3.23 -8.51 13.41
C LYS A 209 -3.27 -9.31 12.10
N PRO A 210 -4.42 -9.88 11.71
CA PRO A 210 -4.51 -10.69 10.51
C PRO A 210 -4.02 -9.93 9.26
N GLY A 211 -3.10 -10.55 8.51
CA GLY A 211 -2.49 -9.94 7.32
C GLY A 211 -1.45 -8.85 7.62
N GLY A 212 -1.06 -8.64 8.88
CA GLY A 212 0.01 -7.70 9.25
C GLY A 212 1.39 -8.20 8.83
N VAL A 213 2.38 -7.29 8.81
CA VAL A 213 3.74 -7.55 8.32
C VAL A 213 4.46 -8.72 9.02
N ASN A 214 4.04 -9.05 10.25
CA ASN A 214 4.60 -10.14 11.03
C ASN A 214 3.68 -11.36 11.14
N ALA A 215 2.47 -11.34 10.55
CA ALA A 215 1.50 -12.43 10.62
C ALA A 215 2.11 -13.74 10.09
N ALA A 216 2.56 -14.60 10.99
CA ALA A 216 3.10 -15.90 10.60
C ALA A 216 1.96 -16.68 9.92
N ALA A 217 2.12 -17.03 8.65
CA ALA A 217 1.23 -17.93 7.96
C ALA A 217 1.32 -19.31 8.65
N VAL A 218 0.43 -19.57 9.61
CA VAL A 218 0.31 -20.88 10.24
C VAL A 218 -0.16 -21.86 9.18
N PRO A 219 0.64 -22.88 8.80
CA PRO A 219 0.21 -23.82 7.78
C PRO A 219 -0.97 -24.66 8.30
N GLU A 220 -2.12 -24.55 7.64
CA GLU A 220 -3.38 -25.27 7.94
C GLU A 220 -3.24 -26.81 7.87
N ALA A 221 -2.10 -27.31 7.40
CA ALA A 221 -1.76 -28.74 7.34
C ALA A 221 -1.76 -29.43 8.72
N SER A 222 -1.49 -28.71 9.81
CA SER A 222 -1.41 -29.30 11.15
C SER A 222 -2.79 -29.65 11.73
N SER A 223 -3.82 -28.86 11.42
CA SER A 223 -5.20 -29.06 11.91
C SER A 223 -5.86 -30.29 11.27
N MET A 224 -5.62 -30.52 9.98
CA MET A 224 -6.11 -31.72 9.29
C MET A 224 -5.43 -33.00 9.80
N CYS A 225 -4.13 -32.95 10.08
CA CYS A 225 -3.39 -34.09 10.63
C CYS A 225 -3.88 -34.49 12.03
N LEU A 226 -4.19 -33.52 12.89
CA LEU A 226 -4.75 -33.78 14.23
C LEU A 226 -6.20 -34.31 14.15
N ALA A 227 -7.02 -33.76 13.25
CA ALA A 227 -8.37 -34.25 13.02
C ALA A 227 -8.37 -35.70 12.46
N LEU A 228 -7.53 -35.99 11.47
CA LEU A 228 -7.40 -37.35 10.91
C LEU A 228 -6.85 -38.35 11.94
N SER A 229 -5.91 -37.93 12.78
CA SER A 229 -5.33 -38.80 13.82
C SER A 229 -6.34 -39.13 14.92
N SER A 230 -7.19 -38.19 15.32
CA SER A 230 -8.25 -38.43 16.30
C SER A 230 -9.35 -39.34 15.76
N LEU A 231 -9.73 -39.21 14.49
CA LEU A 231 -10.67 -40.12 13.81
C LEU A 231 -10.11 -41.55 13.66
N LEU A 232 -8.81 -41.70 13.35
CA LEU A 232 -8.16 -43.01 13.31
C LEU A 232 -8.07 -43.64 14.71
N GLY A 233 -7.73 -42.85 15.73
CA GLY A 233 -7.68 -43.32 17.13
C GLY A 233 -9.04 -43.84 17.62
N LEU A 234 -10.12 -43.11 17.34
CA LEU A 234 -11.48 -43.49 17.74
C LEU A 234 -11.98 -44.76 17.03
N THR A 235 -11.64 -44.95 15.75
CA THR A 235 -12.02 -46.17 15.01
C THR A 235 -11.24 -47.40 15.45
N LEU A 236 -9.96 -47.25 15.82
CA LEU A 236 -9.13 -48.32 16.36
C LEU A 236 -9.55 -48.73 17.77
N LEU A 237 -9.93 -47.77 18.63
CA LEU A 237 -10.47 -48.06 19.97
C LEU A 237 -11.82 -48.79 19.89
N ARG A 238 -12.69 -48.41 18.96
CA ARG A 238 -13.99 -49.07 18.75
C ARG A 238 -13.87 -50.53 18.26
N ARG A 239 -12.77 -50.89 17.60
CA ARG A 239 -12.49 -52.27 17.15
C ARG A 239 -11.99 -53.19 18.27
N ARG A 240 -11.46 -52.66 19.37
CA ARG A 240 -10.94 -53.46 20.51
C ARG A 240 -11.99 -53.79 21.57
N SER A 241 -13.18 -53.19 21.50
CA SER A 241 -14.29 -53.42 22.44
C SER A 241 -15.34 -54.42 21.94
N LYS A 242 -14.96 -55.37 21.08
CA LYS A 242 -15.79 -56.52 20.68
C LYS A 242 -15.05 -57.82 20.94
#